data_AF-A0A8H4JXH7-F1
#
_entry.id   AF-A0A8H4JXH7-F1
#
_cell.length_a   1.000
_cell.length_b   1.000
_cell.length_c   1.000
_cell.angle_alpha   90.00
_cell.angle_beta   90.00
_cell.angle_gamma   90.00
#
_symmetry.space_group_name_H-M   'P 1'
#
loop_
_entity.id
_entity.type
_entity.pdbx_description
1 polymer ?
#
loop_
_entity_poly.entity_id
_entity_poly.type
_entity_poly.pdbx_seq_one_letter_code
_entity_poly.pdbx_strand_id
1 'polypeptide(L)'
;MLMAPLRRGQPKPKASNLIVEGHEQSASPTTTFTPDDLALLHYWTISTSLDIIKSPAGDHYWQQKFPNIGFQYTFVMHGILSVTALHLAYRHPADKPRLVCIAAYHHNIALRGFQHGASQVNDGNSDALYAFSCLNMVYVLAFFGPLCDGASVDSKSRILGDGWIPAIRGVDALLHPVYDRVCRGPLDDLTKIGNWDQLDPDQQAVTHDDHFRSIQQVWENNNDACIYEESLYILRKCNAYMKQFETMSSEARAEWGYNQDWSAPYIWLHATSKEYLDLLQQRKPPALLIFAYFGALAHTLDGSWFMEGWGRSIILVVDELLRGYYDRWIKWPKDVTGIK
;
A
#
# COMPACT_ATOMS: atom_id res chain seq x y z
N MET A 1 -35.92 37.23 41.93
CA MET A 1 -35.17 38.49 42.12
C MET A 1 -34.66 38.89 40.73
N LEU A 2 -35.52 39.41 39.85
CA LEU A 2 -35.80 40.85 39.64
C LEU A 2 -34.50 41.66 39.45
N MET A 3 -34.14 41.93 38.19
CA MET A 3 -33.93 43.27 37.61
C MET A 3 -33.27 43.17 36.22
N ALA A 4 -33.92 43.77 35.23
CA ALA A 4 -33.37 44.18 33.92
C ALA A 4 -33.23 45.73 33.96
N PRO A 5 -32.96 46.44 32.84
CA PRO A 5 -31.87 46.37 31.85
C PRO A 5 -31.21 47.77 31.64
N LEU A 6 -30.02 47.89 31.03
CA LEU A 6 -29.62 49.17 30.40
C LEU A 6 -28.78 49.02 29.10
N ARG A 7 -29.45 49.44 28.02
CA ARG A 7 -29.01 50.26 26.87
C ARG A 7 -28.08 49.71 25.78
N ARG A 8 -28.68 49.72 24.59
CA ARG A 8 -28.13 49.70 23.22
C ARG A 8 -27.02 50.75 23.01
N GLY A 9 -25.94 50.34 22.36
CA GLY A 9 -25.11 51.17 21.49
C GLY A 9 -25.04 50.51 20.11
N GLN A 10 -25.38 51.24 19.05
CA GLN A 10 -25.25 50.79 17.65
C GLN A 10 -23.76 50.71 17.22
N PRO A 11 -23.42 49.83 16.25
CA PRO A 11 -22.05 49.72 15.75
C PRO A 11 -21.77 50.79 14.68
N LYS A 12 -20.57 51.37 14.71
CA LYS A 12 -19.98 52.10 13.57
C LYS A 12 -18.94 51.20 12.90
N PRO A 13 -18.89 51.12 11.55
CA PRO A 13 -17.87 50.35 10.87
C PRO A 13 -16.57 51.16 10.86
N LYS A 14 -15.48 50.59 11.37
CA LYS A 14 -14.14 51.04 11.02
C LYS A 14 -13.53 50.00 10.10
N ALA A 15 -13.39 50.35 8.83
CA ALA A 15 -12.52 49.65 7.91
C ALA A 15 -11.08 49.79 8.44
N SER A 16 -10.56 48.70 9.01
CA SER A 16 -9.14 48.55 9.30
C SER A 16 -8.49 47.86 8.12
N ASN A 17 -7.78 48.63 7.30
CA ASN A 17 -6.82 48.13 6.33
C ASN A 17 -5.77 47.31 7.09
N LEU A 18 -5.84 45.98 6.98
CA LEU A 18 -4.77 45.09 7.40
C LEU A 18 -3.69 45.11 6.31
N ILE A 19 -2.78 46.07 6.41
CA ILE A 19 -1.45 45.92 5.82
C ILE A 19 -0.72 44.94 6.74
N VAL A 20 -0.51 43.72 6.26
CA VAL A 20 0.30 42.73 6.97
C VAL A 20 1.77 43.09 6.73
N GLU A 21 2.35 43.82 7.67
CA GLU A 21 3.80 44.00 7.75
C GLU A 21 4.45 42.67 8.16
N GLY A 22 5.21 42.08 7.24
CA GLY A 22 5.92 40.83 7.45
C GLY A 22 6.98 40.98 8.55
N HIS A 23 6.78 40.29 9.66
CA HIS A 23 7.86 40.01 10.60
C HIS A 23 8.67 38.84 10.05
N GLU A 24 9.91 39.12 9.63
CA GLU A 24 10.92 38.10 9.33
C GLU A 24 11.28 37.34 10.62
N GLN A 25 10.55 36.26 10.88
CA GLN A 25 10.97 35.20 11.81
C GLN A 25 11.89 34.26 11.03
N SER A 26 13.01 33.87 11.66
CA SER A 26 14.04 33.02 11.08
C SER A 26 13.44 31.84 10.32
N ALA A 27 13.55 31.87 8.99
CA ALA A 27 12.99 30.84 8.13
C ALA A 27 13.62 29.49 8.46
N SER A 28 12.79 28.56 8.94
CA SER A 28 12.97 27.15 8.62
C SER A 28 13.11 27.02 7.10
N PRO A 29 13.91 26.07 6.58
CA PRO A 29 14.16 25.99 5.13
C PRO A 29 12.82 25.94 4.39
N THR A 30 12.47 27.04 3.71
CA THR A 30 11.21 27.18 3.02
C THR A 30 11.17 26.10 1.96
N THR A 31 10.25 25.14 2.08
CA THR A 31 10.05 24.18 1.00
C THR A 31 9.44 24.93 -0.18
N THR A 32 10.21 25.07 -1.25
CA THR A 32 9.76 25.72 -2.48
C THR A 32 9.38 24.65 -3.51
N PHE A 33 8.11 24.67 -3.92
CA PHE A 33 7.64 23.86 -5.05
C PHE A 33 7.84 24.65 -6.35
N THR A 34 8.31 23.94 -7.37
CA THR A 34 8.59 24.45 -8.71
C THR A 34 7.38 24.31 -9.64
N PRO A 35 7.38 24.97 -10.82
CA PRO A 35 6.35 24.73 -11.83
C PRO A 35 6.24 23.27 -12.28
N ASP A 36 7.36 22.53 -12.29
CA ASP A 36 7.36 21.10 -12.61
C ASP A 36 6.64 20.28 -11.53
N ASP A 37 6.80 20.66 -10.26
CA ASP A 37 6.06 20.04 -9.14
C ASP A 37 4.55 20.30 -9.24
N LEU A 38 4.17 21.52 -9.64
CA LEU A 38 2.76 21.87 -9.88
C LEU A 38 2.18 21.10 -11.07
N ALA A 39 2.97 20.84 -12.11
CA ALA A 39 2.56 19.99 -13.22
C ALA A 39 2.32 18.54 -12.76
N LEU A 40 3.22 17.98 -11.95
CA LEU A 40 3.01 16.66 -11.32
C LEU A 40 1.74 16.64 -10.45
N LEU A 41 1.52 17.65 -9.60
CA LEU A 41 0.29 17.74 -8.80
C LEU A 41 -0.96 17.85 -9.68
N HIS A 42 -0.91 18.57 -10.80
CA HIS A 42 -2.01 18.62 -11.75
C HIS A 42 -2.32 17.22 -12.32
N TYR A 43 -1.29 16.48 -12.76
CA TYR A 43 -1.44 15.09 -13.23
C TYR A 43 -1.99 14.16 -12.15
N TRP A 44 -1.62 14.36 -10.89
CA TRP A 44 -2.20 13.62 -9.77
C TRP A 44 -3.72 13.81 -9.71
N THR A 45 -4.19 15.05 -9.73
CA THR A 45 -5.60 15.40 -9.60
C THR A 45 -6.47 14.84 -10.72
N ILE A 46 -5.97 14.86 -11.96
CA ILE A 46 -6.79 14.49 -13.13
C ILE A 46 -6.59 13.05 -13.62
N SER A 47 -5.51 12.37 -13.19
CA SER A 47 -5.14 11.07 -13.75
C SER A 47 -4.63 10.10 -12.69
N THR A 48 -3.48 10.35 -12.04
CA THR A 48 -2.82 9.33 -11.22
C THR A 48 -3.68 8.86 -10.04
N SER A 49 -4.36 9.78 -9.34
CA SER A 49 -5.21 9.43 -8.19
C SER A 49 -6.38 8.50 -8.55
N LEU A 50 -6.90 8.58 -9.77
CA LEU A 50 -8.02 7.78 -10.27
C LEU A 50 -7.58 6.38 -10.74
N ASP A 51 -6.27 6.18 -10.96
CA ASP A 51 -5.71 4.93 -11.49
C ASP A 51 -5.06 4.05 -10.40
N ILE A 52 -5.24 4.39 -9.11
CA ILE A 52 -4.68 3.60 -8.00
C ILE A 52 -5.56 2.39 -7.67
N ILE A 53 -6.84 2.61 -7.32
CA ILE A 53 -7.77 1.54 -6.91
C ILE A 53 -8.85 1.30 -7.97
N LYS A 54 -9.10 2.27 -8.87
CA LYS A 54 -10.15 2.22 -9.89
C LYS A 54 -11.54 1.93 -9.28
N SER A 55 -11.83 2.54 -8.13
CA SER A 55 -13.09 2.38 -7.40
C SER A 55 -13.62 3.75 -6.97
N PRO A 56 -14.87 4.13 -7.30
CA PRO A 56 -15.42 5.43 -6.94
C PRO A 56 -15.38 5.73 -5.43
N ALA A 57 -15.49 4.71 -4.59
CA ALA A 57 -15.40 4.86 -3.13
C ALA A 57 -13.97 5.19 -2.67
N GLY A 58 -12.95 4.69 -3.38
CA GLY A 58 -11.55 4.92 -3.07
C GLY A 58 -11.00 6.22 -3.64
N ASP A 59 -11.51 6.66 -4.79
CA ASP A 59 -10.99 7.83 -5.52
C ASP A 59 -11.01 9.11 -4.68
N HIS A 60 -12.01 9.31 -3.81
CA HIS A 60 -12.07 10.49 -2.93
C HIS A 60 -10.87 10.62 -1.98
N TYR A 61 -10.34 9.51 -1.46
CA TYR A 61 -9.17 9.57 -0.56
C TYR A 61 -7.92 10.00 -1.31
N TRP A 62 -7.65 9.37 -2.45
CA TRP A 62 -6.50 9.67 -3.28
C TRP A 62 -6.59 11.05 -3.93
N GLN A 63 -7.76 11.45 -4.44
CA GLN A 63 -7.96 12.70 -5.16
C GLN A 63 -8.14 13.92 -4.24
N GLN A 64 -8.67 13.74 -3.02
CA GLN A 64 -9.01 14.87 -2.13
C GLN A 64 -8.33 14.80 -0.77
N LYS A 65 -8.50 13.70 -0.01
CA LYS A 65 -7.98 13.61 1.36
C LYS A 65 -6.45 13.69 1.40
N PHE A 66 -5.76 12.93 0.55
CA PHE A 66 -4.30 12.90 0.51
C PHE A 66 -3.70 14.25 0.11
N PRO A 67 -4.16 14.94 -0.95
CA PRO A 67 -3.71 16.31 -1.25
C PRO A 67 -3.97 17.29 -0.10
N ASN A 68 -5.14 17.24 0.54
CA ASN A 68 -5.46 18.11 1.69
C ASN A 68 -4.48 17.91 2.87
N ILE A 69 -4.07 16.67 3.11
CA ILE A 69 -3.01 16.35 4.07
C ILE A 69 -1.65 16.84 3.55
N GLY A 70 -1.35 16.64 2.26
CA GLY A 70 -0.12 17.10 1.61
C GLY A 70 0.11 18.61 1.71
N PHE A 71 -0.95 19.42 1.64
CA PHE A 71 -0.86 20.86 1.84
C PHE A 71 -0.46 21.26 3.26
N GLN A 72 -0.68 20.39 4.25
CA GLN A 72 -0.30 20.61 5.66
C GLN A 72 1.05 19.95 6.00
N TYR A 73 1.37 18.85 5.33
CA TYR A 73 2.54 18.03 5.59
C TYR A 73 3.34 17.81 4.30
N THR A 74 4.39 18.60 4.12
CA THR A 74 5.23 18.61 2.91
C THR A 74 5.74 17.24 2.48
N PHE A 75 6.04 16.36 3.44
CA PHE A 75 6.51 15.00 3.12
C PHE A 75 5.43 14.16 2.42
N VAL A 76 4.15 14.35 2.76
CA VAL A 76 3.03 13.70 2.05
C VAL A 76 2.90 14.27 0.64
N MET A 77 3.06 15.58 0.47
CA MET A 77 3.07 16.19 -0.87
C MET A 77 4.18 15.60 -1.74
N HIS A 78 5.41 15.47 -1.23
CA HIS A 78 6.48 14.81 -1.97
C HIS A 78 6.18 13.33 -2.27
N GLY A 79 5.49 12.60 -1.38
CA GLY A 79 4.99 11.25 -1.68
C GLY A 79 4.00 11.20 -2.85
N ILE A 80 3.09 12.18 -2.92
CA ILE A 80 2.16 12.34 -4.06
C ILE A 80 2.93 12.59 -5.36
N LEU A 81 3.88 13.52 -5.34
CA LEU A 81 4.69 13.85 -6.52
C LEU A 81 5.54 12.67 -6.97
N SER A 82 6.10 11.88 -6.03
CA SER A 82 6.90 10.70 -6.37
C SER A 82 6.08 9.61 -7.05
N VAL A 83 4.89 9.31 -6.53
CA VAL A 83 3.97 8.34 -7.15
C VAL A 83 3.50 8.83 -8.53
N THR A 84 3.20 10.13 -8.66
CA THR A 84 2.81 10.73 -9.94
C THR A 84 3.89 10.61 -11.00
N ALA A 85 5.15 10.88 -10.63
CA ALA A 85 6.28 10.73 -11.55
C ALA A 85 6.48 9.26 -11.98
N LEU A 86 6.29 8.27 -11.09
CA LEU A 86 6.32 6.85 -11.48
C LEU A 86 5.16 6.48 -12.40
N HIS A 87 3.94 6.96 -12.13
CA HIS A 87 2.80 6.72 -13.01
C HIS A 87 3.04 7.29 -14.41
N LEU A 88 3.57 8.51 -14.51
CA LEU A 88 3.99 9.07 -15.80
C LEU A 88 5.10 8.25 -16.46
N ALA A 89 6.07 7.73 -15.70
CA ALA A 89 7.13 6.87 -16.24
C ALA A 89 6.55 5.59 -16.86
N TYR A 90 5.51 5.02 -16.24
CA TYR A 90 4.77 3.87 -16.75
C TYR A 90 4.00 4.22 -18.03
N ARG A 91 3.32 5.37 -18.05
CA ARG A 91 2.53 5.83 -19.21
C ARG A 91 3.37 6.35 -20.38
N HIS A 92 4.60 6.79 -20.12
CA HIS A 92 5.51 7.36 -21.11
C HIS A 92 6.89 6.68 -21.06
N PRO A 93 7.02 5.45 -21.59
CA PRO A 93 8.26 4.67 -21.49
C PRO A 93 9.50 5.37 -22.08
N ALA A 94 9.33 6.25 -23.07
CA ALA A 94 10.42 7.02 -23.66
C ALA A 94 11.14 7.95 -22.66
N ASP A 95 10.39 8.47 -21.66
CA ASP A 95 10.88 9.39 -20.64
C ASP A 95 11.15 8.70 -19.29
N LYS A 96 10.97 7.37 -19.24
CA LYS A 96 11.05 6.57 -18.01
C LYS A 96 12.30 6.86 -17.17
N PRO A 97 13.54 6.88 -17.70
CA PRO A 97 14.73 7.11 -16.86
C PRO A 97 14.71 8.46 -16.13
N ARG A 98 14.25 9.51 -16.82
CA ARG A 98 14.12 10.86 -16.24
C ARG A 98 13.04 10.91 -15.17
N LEU A 99 11.86 10.35 -15.46
CA LEU A 99 10.72 10.36 -14.54
C LEU A 99 10.96 9.50 -13.30
N VAL A 100 11.64 8.35 -13.43
CA VAL A 100 12.08 7.54 -12.29
C VAL A 100 13.08 8.30 -11.41
N CYS A 101 13.98 9.10 -12.00
CA CYS A 101 14.89 9.96 -11.23
C CYS A 101 14.13 11.04 -10.44
N ILE A 102 13.16 11.71 -11.06
CA ILE A 102 12.29 12.69 -10.39
C ILE A 102 11.50 12.04 -9.26
N ALA A 103 10.95 10.85 -9.51
CA ALA A 103 10.24 10.09 -8.50
C ALA A 103 11.12 9.78 -7.29
N ALA A 104 12.34 9.28 -7.52
CA ALA A 104 13.31 8.99 -6.47
C ALA A 104 13.73 10.25 -5.69
N TYR A 105 13.89 11.39 -6.38
CA TYR A 105 14.17 12.68 -5.74
C TYR A 105 13.09 13.05 -4.72
N HIS A 106 11.82 13.07 -5.13
CA HIS A 106 10.73 13.38 -4.21
C HIS A 106 10.54 12.32 -3.13
N HIS A 107 10.65 11.04 -3.47
CA HIS A 107 10.51 9.96 -2.50
C HIS A 107 11.55 10.06 -1.39
N ASN A 108 12.80 10.40 -1.70
CA ASN A 108 13.84 10.59 -0.69
C ASN A 108 13.53 11.75 0.26
N ILE A 109 12.95 12.85 -0.22
CA ILE A 109 12.53 13.97 0.63
C ILE A 109 11.36 13.52 1.52
N ALA A 110 10.37 12.86 0.92
CA ALA A 110 9.19 12.35 1.61
C ALA A 110 9.58 11.37 2.74
N LEU A 111 10.47 10.41 2.46
CA LEU A 111 10.93 9.42 3.42
C LEU A 111 11.67 10.06 4.60
N ARG A 112 12.53 11.06 4.36
CA ARG A 112 13.21 11.80 5.44
C ARG A 112 12.21 12.55 6.32
N GLY A 113 11.23 13.21 5.71
CA GLY A 113 10.18 13.92 6.44
C GLY A 113 9.29 12.97 7.25
N PHE A 114 8.96 11.81 6.68
CA PHE A 114 8.24 10.74 7.38
C PHE A 114 9.03 10.23 8.59
N GLN A 115 10.31 9.89 8.43
CA GLN A 115 11.18 9.42 9.52
C GLN A 115 11.28 10.47 10.66
N HIS A 116 11.38 11.75 10.30
CA HIS A 116 11.36 12.83 11.29
C HIS A 116 10.01 12.91 12.02
N GLY A 117 8.89 12.88 11.28
CA GLY A 117 7.55 12.89 11.87
C GLY A 117 7.27 11.68 12.76
N ALA A 118 7.72 10.49 12.35
CA ALA A 118 7.60 9.24 13.10
C ALA A 118 8.44 9.22 14.39
N SER A 119 9.49 10.04 14.48
CA SER A 119 10.24 10.22 15.75
C SER A 119 9.49 11.07 16.78
N GLN A 120 8.43 11.79 16.35
CA GLN A 120 7.65 12.72 17.16
C GLN A 120 6.15 12.52 16.92
N VAL A 121 5.69 11.29 17.05
CA VAL A 121 4.29 10.92 16.83
C VAL A 121 3.35 11.69 17.76
N ASN A 122 2.29 12.27 17.19
CA ASN A 122 1.19 12.88 17.92
C ASN A 122 -0.13 12.77 17.11
N ASP A 123 -1.24 13.18 17.72
CA ASP A 123 -2.56 13.08 17.09
C ASP A 123 -2.70 13.93 15.81
N GLY A 124 -1.91 15.00 15.69
CA GLY A 124 -1.92 15.90 14.54
C GLY A 124 -1.28 15.26 13.31
N ASN A 125 -0.12 14.60 13.47
CA ASN A 125 0.62 14.03 12.33
C ASN A 125 0.28 12.56 11.98
N SER A 126 -0.58 11.91 12.78
CA SER A 126 -0.95 10.49 12.60
C SER A 126 -1.52 10.18 11.20
N ASP A 127 -2.46 10.99 10.70
CA ASP A 127 -3.02 10.80 9.35
C ASP A 127 -1.97 11.00 8.25
N ALA A 128 -1.03 11.93 8.46
CA ALA A 128 0.02 12.22 7.50
C ALA A 128 1.02 11.07 7.39
N LEU A 129 1.41 10.49 8.52
CA LEU A 129 2.26 9.30 8.57
C LEU A 129 1.57 8.12 7.87
N TYR A 130 0.29 7.90 8.14
CA TYR A 130 -0.48 6.84 7.50
C TYR A 130 -0.66 7.06 5.99
N ALA A 131 -1.04 8.27 5.56
CA ALA A 131 -1.19 8.61 4.14
C ALA A 131 0.13 8.42 3.37
N PHE A 132 1.27 8.85 3.94
CA PHE A 132 2.57 8.58 3.33
C PHE A 132 2.87 7.09 3.21
N SER A 133 2.44 6.27 4.18
CA SER A 133 2.67 4.83 4.14
C SER A 133 1.90 4.15 3.01
N CYS A 134 0.65 4.58 2.75
CA CYS A 134 -0.10 4.17 1.58
C CYS A 134 0.59 4.60 0.26
N LEU A 135 1.10 5.83 0.19
CA LEU A 135 1.85 6.32 -0.97
C LEU A 135 3.16 5.54 -1.18
N ASN A 136 3.87 5.23 -0.09
CA ASN A 136 5.11 4.47 -0.09
C ASN A 136 4.90 3.05 -0.63
N MET A 137 3.80 2.39 -0.23
CA MET A 137 3.41 1.08 -0.76
C MET A 137 3.32 1.11 -2.29
N VAL A 138 2.54 2.04 -2.86
CA VAL A 138 2.39 2.20 -4.31
C VAL A 138 3.72 2.50 -4.98
N TYR A 139 4.50 3.42 -4.40
CA TYR A 139 5.83 3.79 -4.91
C TYR A 139 6.76 2.57 -4.98
N VAL A 140 6.88 1.81 -3.89
CA VAL A 140 7.78 0.65 -3.79
C VAL A 140 7.38 -0.43 -4.79
N LEU A 141 6.10 -0.77 -4.89
CA LEU A 141 5.61 -1.81 -5.80
C LEU A 141 5.84 -1.43 -7.28
N ALA A 142 5.60 -0.16 -7.63
CA ALA A 142 5.87 0.36 -8.97
C ALA A 142 7.37 0.35 -9.29
N PHE A 143 8.20 0.90 -8.39
CA PHE A 143 9.63 1.06 -8.57
C PHE A 143 10.36 -0.28 -8.66
N PHE A 144 10.05 -1.21 -7.76
CA PHE A 144 10.65 -2.54 -7.74
C PHE A 144 9.97 -3.52 -8.70
N GLY A 145 8.84 -3.19 -9.32
CA GLY A 145 8.12 -4.06 -10.25
C GLY A 145 8.24 -3.58 -11.70
N PRO A 146 7.17 -3.06 -12.31
CA PRO A 146 7.08 -2.75 -13.74
C PRO A 146 8.05 -1.66 -14.21
N LEU A 147 8.53 -0.79 -13.30
CA LEU A 147 9.48 0.26 -13.64
C LEU A 147 10.95 -0.16 -13.43
N CYS A 148 11.21 -1.34 -12.87
CA CYS A 148 12.57 -1.87 -12.75
C CYS A 148 13.04 -2.47 -14.09
N ASP A 149 14.22 -2.10 -14.56
CA ASP A 149 14.81 -2.72 -15.77
C ASP A 149 15.29 -4.14 -15.44
N GLY A 150 14.60 -5.15 -15.99
CA GLY A 150 14.78 -6.57 -15.65
C GLY A 150 16.08 -7.25 -16.10
N ALA A 151 17.10 -6.49 -16.51
CA ALA A 151 18.34 -7.02 -17.09
C ALA A 151 19.45 -7.35 -16.07
N SER A 152 19.20 -7.20 -14.77
CA SER A 152 20.23 -7.41 -13.73
C SER A 152 20.25 -8.84 -13.16
N VAL A 153 21.44 -9.27 -12.74
CA VAL A 153 21.69 -10.56 -12.05
C VAL A 153 20.89 -10.68 -10.73
N ASP A 154 20.48 -9.55 -10.15
CA ASP A 154 19.74 -9.46 -8.89
C ASP A 154 18.20 -9.58 -9.06
N SER A 155 17.72 -9.83 -10.29
CA SER A 155 16.28 -9.85 -10.58
C SER A 155 15.50 -10.87 -9.74
N LYS A 156 16.08 -12.05 -9.44
CA LYS A 156 15.41 -13.08 -8.61
C LYS A 156 15.24 -12.64 -7.15
N SER A 157 16.31 -12.13 -6.55
CA SER A 157 16.32 -11.65 -5.17
C SER A 157 15.34 -10.49 -4.98
N ARG A 158 15.32 -9.56 -5.94
CA ARG A 158 14.30 -8.50 -6.02
C ARG A 158 12.88 -9.08 -6.02
N ILE A 159 12.58 -10.01 -6.92
CA ILE A 159 11.23 -10.60 -7.04
C ILE A 159 10.82 -11.35 -5.77
N LEU A 160 11.76 -12.03 -5.11
CA LEU A 160 11.53 -12.78 -3.88
C LEU A 160 11.41 -11.93 -2.61
N GLY A 161 11.53 -10.61 -2.71
CA GLY A 161 11.21 -9.73 -1.60
C GLY A 161 12.39 -9.08 -0.89
N ASP A 162 13.63 -9.27 -1.35
CA ASP A 162 14.82 -8.79 -0.62
C ASP A 162 14.83 -7.26 -0.44
N GLY A 163 14.25 -6.50 -1.39
CA GLY A 163 14.19 -5.04 -1.32
C GLY A 163 12.81 -4.48 -0.93
N TRP A 164 11.75 -4.95 -1.59
CA TRP A 164 10.44 -4.30 -1.51
C TRP A 164 9.65 -4.67 -0.25
N ILE A 165 9.77 -5.91 0.25
CA ILE A 165 9.07 -6.33 1.48
C ILE A 165 9.61 -5.54 2.69
N PRO A 166 10.93 -5.44 2.93
CA PRO A 166 11.46 -4.60 4.01
C PRO A 166 11.11 -3.11 3.86
N ALA A 167 11.11 -2.58 2.62
CA ALA A 167 10.78 -1.17 2.38
C ALA A 167 9.33 -0.81 2.73
N ILE A 168 8.40 -1.76 2.55
CA ILE A 168 7.01 -1.63 2.98
C ILE A 168 6.91 -1.79 4.50
N ARG A 169 7.33 -2.95 5.02
CA ARG A 169 7.14 -3.28 6.44
C ARG A 169 7.91 -2.37 7.39
N GLY A 170 9.04 -1.83 6.95
CA GLY A 170 9.83 -0.88 7.73
C GLY A 170 9.10 0.45 7.99
N VAL A 171 8.25 0.87 7.05
CA VAL A 171 7.39 2.04 7.22
C VAL A 171 6.20 1.70 8.12
N ASP A 172 5.56 0.54 7.95
CA ASP A 172 4.41 0.12 8.77
C ASP A 172 4.76 -0.09 10.25
N ALA A 173 5.96 -0.59 10.56
CA ALA A 173 6.40 -0.78 11.94
C ALA A 173 6.40 0.53 12.74
N LEU A 174 6.59 1.67 12.06
CA LEU A 174 6.54 3.00 12.67
C LEU A 174 5.10 3.52 12.85
N LEU A 175 4.10 2.85 12.27
CA LEU A 175 2.70 3.25 12.34
C LEU A 175 1.91 2.61 13.48
N HIS A 176 2.44 1.58 14.15
CA HIS A 176 1.73 0.93 15.26
C HIS A 176 1.23 1.93 16.33
N PRO A 177 1.97 3.00 16.71
CA PRO A 177 1.48 3.98 17.67
C PRO A 177 0.37 4.88 17.14
N VAL A 178 0.22 5.04 15.81
CA VAL A 178 -0.78 5.93 15.21
C VAL A 178 -2.07 5.23 14.81
N TYR A 179 -2.06 3.90 14.72
CA TYR A 179 -3.17 3.13 14.14
C TYR A 179 -4.51 3.43 14.84
N ASP A 180 -4.54 3.37 16.18
CA ASP A 180 -5.75 3.65 16.97
C ASP A 180 -6.31 5.05 16.73
N ARG A 181 -5.44 6.03 16.50
CA ARG A 181 -5.82 7.40 16.16
C ARG A 181 -6.44 7.39 14.76
N VAL A 182 -5.75 6.83 13.76
CA VAL A 182 -6.20 6.83 12.36
C VAL A 182 -7.59 6.19 12.22
N CYS A 183 -7.84 5.10 12.97
CA CYS A 183 -9.15 4.43 13.06
C CYS A 183 -10.30 5.31 13.59
N ARG A 184 -10.00 6.47 14.18
CA ARG A 184 -10.99 7.45 14.67
C ARG A 184 -10.94 8.77 13.88
N GLY A 185 -10.11 8.81 12.85
CA GLY A 185 -9.78 9.99 12.07
C GLY A 185 -10.49 10.09 10.73
N PRO A 186 -10.10 11.06 9.89
CA PRO A 186 -10.64 11.23 8.53
C PRO A 186 -10.22 10.15 7.53
N LEU A 187 -9.33 9.23 7.92
CA LEU A 187 -8.87 8.09 7.14
C LEU A 187 -9.32 6.74 7.73
N ASP A 188 -10.30 6.74 8.65
CA ASP A 188 -10.78 5.53 9.33
C ASP A 188 -11.25 4.44 8.37
N ASP A 189 -11.92 4.80 7.27
CA ASP A 189 -12.38 3.83 6.29
C ASP A 189 -11.22 3.07 5.60
N LEU A 190 -10.01 3.64 5.55
CA LEU A 190 -8.83 2.95 5.01
C LEU A 190 -8.32 1.86 5.95
N THR A 191 -8.68 1.90 7.23
CA THR A 191 -8.27 0.89 8.22
C THR A 191 -9.29 -0.23 8.39
N LYS A 192 -10.53 -0.04 7.89
CA LYS A 192 -11.60 -1.04 7.95
C LYS A 192 -11.36 -2.14 6.92
N ILE A 193 -11.39 -3.40 7.36
CA ILE A 193 -11.21 -4.60 6.53
C ILE A 193 -12.43 -5.54 6.64
N GLY A 194 -13.62 -4.93 6.75
CA GLY A 194 -14.89 -5.65 6.79
C GLY A 194 -14.96 -6.71 7.89
N ASN A 195 -15.34 -7.93 7.51
CA ASN A 195 -15.50 -9.06 8.42
C ASN A 195 -14.21 -9.86 8.71
N TRP A 196 -13.04 -9.28 8.42
CA TRP A 196 -11.77 -10.01 8.47
C TRP A 196 -11.58 -10.80 9.77
N ASP A 197 -11.86 -10.20 10.92
CA ASP A 197 -11.65 -10.86 12.21
C ASP A 197 -12.61 -12.04 12.44
N GLN A 198 -13.80 -12.04 11.84
CA GLN A 198 -14.77 -13.14 11.93
C GLN A 198 -14.57 -14.21 10.86
N LEU A 199 -13.76 -13.92 9.83
CA LEU A 199 -13.52 -14.84 8.74
C LEU A 199 -12.58 -15.97 9.19
N ASP A 200 -13.05 -17.21 9.08
CA ASP A 200 -12.26 -18.42 9.33
C ASP A 200 -12.28 -19.33 8.09
N PRO A 201 -11.14 -19.48 7.37
CA PRO A 201 -11.07 -20.32 6.17
C PRO A 201 -11.26 -21.82 6.48
N ASP A 202 -11.21 -22.26 7.74
CA ASP A 202 -11.46 -23.66 8.10
C ASP A 202 -12.94 -23.98 8.30
N GLN A 203 -13.79 -22.97 8.47
CA GLN A 203 -15.24 -23.15 8.67
C GLN A 203 -16.06 -22.92 7.39
N GLN A 204 -15.41 -22.55 6.29
CA GLN A 204 -16.07 -22.16 5.05
C GLN A 204 -15.60 -23.02 3.87
N ALA A 205 -16.53 -23.40 3.01
CA ALA A 205 -16.19 -24.02 1.72
C ALA A 205 -15.73 -22.93 0.74
N VAL A 206 -14.42 -22.76 0.63
CA VAL A 206 -13.81 -21.74 -0.23
C VAL A 206 -13.28 -22.40 -1.50
N THR A 207 -13.67 -21.87 -2.66
CA THR A 207 -13.22 -22.40 -3.96
C THR A 207 -11.69 -22.39 -4.05
N HIS A 208 -11.12 -23.50 -4.54
CA HIS A 208 -9.69 -23.73 -4.68
C HIS A 208 -8.88 -23.83 -3.38
N ASP A 209 -9.49 -23.81 -2.19
CA ASP A 209 -8.79 -23.98 -0.90
C ASP A 209 -8.07 -25.34 -0.80
N ASP A 210 -8.58 -26.37 -1.49
CA ASP A 210 -7.94 -27.68 -1.58
C ASP A 210 -6.51 -27.61 -2.10
N HIS A 211 -6.21 -26.70 -3.04
CA HIS A 211 -4.85 -26.50 -3.53
C HIS A 211 -3.93 -25.95 -2.44
N PHE A 212 -4.41 -24.98 -1.64
CA PHE A 212 -3.66 -24.42 -0.52
C PHE A 212 -3.43 -25.47 0.57
N ARG A 213 -4.44 -26.28 0.91
CA ARG A 213 -4.27 -27.36 1.90
C ARG A 213 -3.29 -28.42 1.42
N SER A 214 -3.28 -28.74 0.13
CA SER A 214 -2.41 -29.78 -0.43
C SER A 214 -0.91 -29.54 -0.22
N ILE A 215 -0.49 -28.27 -0.09
CA ILE A 215 0.93 -27.94 0.11
C ILE A 215 1.41 -28.20 1.54
N GLN A 216 0.51 -28.36 2.52
CA GLN A 216 0.88 -28.68 3.92
C GLN A 216 1.72 -29.96 4.02
N GLN A 217 1.49 -30.92 3.11
CA GLN A 217 2.25 -32.16 2.98
C GLN A 217 3.76 -31.95 2.83
N VAL A 218 4.18 -30.78 2.35
CA VAL A 218 5.59 -30.45 2.11
C VAL A 218 6.36 -30.24 3.42
N TRP A 219 5.69 -29.86 4.51
CA TRP A 219 6.34 -29.54 5.79
C TRP A 219 5.85 -30.38 6.99
N GLU A 220 5.13 -31.48 6.76
CA GLU A 220 4.64 -32.37 7.83
C GLU A 220 5.72 -32.82 8.83
N ASN A 221 6.96 -33.02 8.34
CA ASN A 221 8.10 -33.45 9.14
C ASN A 221 9.19 -32.36 9.27
N ASN A 222 8.82 -31.09 9.13
CA ASN A 222 9.75 -29.96 9.19
C ASN A 222 9.72 -29.30 10.59
N ASN A 223 10.87 -28.89 11.10
CA ASN A 223 10.98 -28.19 12.39
C ASN A 223 10.27 -26.82 12.38
N ASP A 224 10.19 -26.17 11.22
CA ASP A 224 9.56 -24.86 11.03
C ASP A 224 8.07 -24.98 10.63
N ALA A 225 7.45 -26.16 10.78
CA ALA A 225 6.08 -26.44 10.32
C ALA A 225 5.04 -25.43 10.84
N CYS A 226 5.16 -24.99 12.09
CA CYS A 226 4.24 -24.00 12.67
C CYS A 226 4.28 -22.65 11.96
N ILE A 227 5.47 -22.21 11.52
CA ILE A 227 5.66 -20.92 10.83
C ILE A 227 5.03 -20.96 9.44
N TYR A 228 5.20 -22.09 8.73
CA TYR A 228 4.55 -22.31 7.43
C TYR A 228 3.04 -22.41 7.56
N GLU A 229 2.55 -23.10 8.59
CA GLU A 229 1.12 -23.27 8.85
C GLU A 229 0.43 -21.93 9.15
N GLU A 230 1.02 -21.10 9.99
CA GLU A 230 0.52 -19.75 10.28
C GLU A 230 0.44 -18.89 9.01
N SER A 231 1.53 -18.87 8.23
CA SER A 231 1.61 -18.05 7.01
C SER A 231 0.64 -18.54 5.92
N LEU A 232 0.48 -19.85 5.80
CA LEU A 232 -0.52 -20.46 4.91
C LEU A 232 -1.94 -20.17 5.38
N TYR A 233 -2.22 -20.23 6.69
CA TYR A 233 -3.54 -19.93 7.23
C TYR A 233 -3.98 -18.51 6.88
N ILE A 234 -3.10 -17.52 7.07
CA ILE A 234 -3.37 -16.13 6.68
C ILE A 234 -3.60 -16.03 5.17
N LEU A 235 -2.84 -16.77 4.35
CA LEU A 235 -3.00 -16.75 2.89
C LEU A 235 -4.34 -17.36 2.45
N ARG A 236 -4.75 -18.47 3.09
CA ARG A 236 -6.06 -19.10 2.88
C ARG A 236 -7.19 -18.18 3.28
N LYS A 237 -7.03 -17.45 4.39
CA LYS A 237 -7.96 -16.41 4.84
C LYS A 237 -8.04 -15.26 3.83
N CYS A 238 -6.93 -14.85 3.22
CA CYS A 238 -6.92 -13.89 2.11
C CYS A 238 -7.71 -14.39 0.90
N ASN A 239 -7.50 -15.64 0.49
CA ASN A 239 -8.28 -16.26 -0.59
C ASN A 239 -9.79 -16.26 -0.26
N ALA A 240 -10.17 -16.67 0.94
CA ALA A 240 -11.55 -16.64 1.41
C ALA A 240 -12.14 -15.22 1.37
N TYR A 241 -11.37 -14.23 1.83
CA TYR A 241 -11.76 -12.82 1.85
C TYR A 241 -11.97 -12.27 0.44
N MET A 242 -11.15 -12.68 -0.53
CA MET A 242 -11.34 -12.29 -1.94
C MET A 242 -12.57 -12.97 -2.55
N LYS A 243 -12.74 -14.27 -2.31
CA LYS A 243 -13.80 -15.07 -2.94
C LYS A 243 -15.21 -14.67 -2.54
N GLN A 244 -15.42 -14.18 -1.33
CA GLN A 244 -16.75 -13.67 -0.94
C GLN A 244 -17.21 -12.51 -1.84
N PHE A 245 -16.30 -11.65 -2.34
CA PHE A 245 -16.67 -10.52 -3.20
C PHE A 245 -17.13 -10.94 -4.61
N GLU A 246 -16.83 -12.16 -5.06
CA GLU A 246 -17.32 -12.67 -6.36
C GLU A 246 -18.83 -12.92 -6.35
N THR A 247 -19.42 -13.10 -5.16
CA THR A 247 -20.85 -13.41 -4.98
C THR A 247 -21.64 -12.31 -4.26
N MET A 248 -20.95 -11.29 -3.73
CA MET A 248 -21.59 -10.15 -3.06
C MET A 248 -22.31 -9.25 -4.06
N SER A 249 -23.47 -8.72 -3.65
CA SER A 249 -24.18 -7.69 -4.42
C SER A 249 -23.40 -6.37 -4.41
N SER A 250 -23.67 -5.50 -5.39
CA SER A 250 -23.04 -4.17 -5.47
C SER A 250 -23.33 -3.31 -4.25
N GLU A 251 -24.54 -3.43 -3.67
CA GLU A 251 -24.96 -2.71 -2.47
C GLU A 251 -24.17 -3.18 -1.24
N ALA A 252 -24.09 -4.50 -1.03
CA ALA A 252 -23.32 -5.07 0.08
C ALA A 252 -21.82 -4.72 -0.04
N ARG A 253 -21.28 -4.72 -1.25
CA ARG A 253 -19.89 -4.35 -1.53
C ARG A 253 -19.63 -2.86 -1.25
N ALA A 254 -20.61 -1.98 -1.47
CA ALA A 254 -20.51 -0.56 -1.16
C ALA A 254 -20.49 -0.28 0.37
N GLU A 255 -21.17 -1.09 1.17
CA GLU A 255 -21.19 -0.96 2.64
C GLU A 255 -19.85 -1.31 3.30
N TRP A 256 -19.02 -2.11 2.64
CA TRP A 256 -17.71 -2.54 3.16
C TRP A 256 -16.61 -1.49 3.04
N GLY A 257 -16.92 -0.34 2.45
CA GLY A 257 -16.01 0.80 2.38
C GLY A 257 -14.86 0.57 1.40
N TYR A 258 -13.67 1.01 1.82
CA TYR A 258 -12.50 1.14 0.95
C TYR A 258 -11.84 -0.20 0.59
N ASN A 259 -11.52 -1.01 1.60
CA ASN A 259 -10.79 -2.26 1.42
C ASN A 259 -11.72 -3.39 0.98
N GLN A 260 -11.46 -3.95 -0.20
CA GLN A 260 -12.25 -5.03 -0.80
C GLN A 260 -11.32 -6.20 -1.19
N ASP A 261 -11.72 -7.05 -2.13
CA ASP A 261 -10.89 -8.12 -2.71
C ASP A 261 -9.43 -7.70 -2.97
N TRP A 262 -9.21 -6.50 -3.53
CA TRP A 262 -7.88 -6.00 -3.85
C TRP A 262 -6.96 -5.85 -2.63
N SER A 263 -7.50 -5.69 -1.41
CA SER A 263 -6.71 -5.45 -0.20
C SER A 263 -6.06 -6.72 0.35
N ALA A 264 -6.59 -7.91 0.03
CA ALA A 264 -6.17 -9.17 0.64
C ALA A 264 -4.68 -9.51 0.44
N PRO A 265 -4.09 -9.41 -0.76
CA PRO A 265 -2.64 -9.61 -0.91
C PRO A 265 -1.81 -8.66 -0.05
N TYR A 266 -2.24 -7.41 0.11
CA TYR A 266 -1.55 -6.46 1.00
C TYR A 266 -1.71 -6.85 2.47
N ILE A 267 -2.90 -7.28 2.90
CA ILE A 267 -3.12 -7.79 4.27
C ILE A 267 -2.16 -8.94 4.57
N TRP A 268 -2.02 -9.90 3.66
CA TRP A 268 -1.07 -11.01 3.83
C TRP A 268 0.37 -10.52 4.03
N LEU A 269 0.80 -9.57 3.19
CA LEU A 269 2.15 -9.01 3.24
C LEU A 269 2.47 -8.35 4.59
N HIS A 270 1.49 -7.68 5.19
CA HIS A 270 1.65 -7.03 6.49
C HIS A 270 1.56 -8.04 7.65
N ALA A 271 0.65 -9.01 7.54
CA ALA A 271 0.32 -9.96 8.62
C ALA A 271 1.28 -11.14 8.72
N THR A 272 1.97 -11.52 7.65
CA THR A 272 2.92 -12.65 7.68
C THR A 272 4.05 -12.40 8.68
N SER A 273 4.48 -13.43 9.40
CA SER A 273 5.49 -13.31 10.46
C SER A 273 6.88 -12.94 9.90
N LYS A 274 7.75 -12.39 10.75
CA LYS A 274 9.13 -12.08 10.33
C LYS A 274 9.92 -13.37 10.11
N GLU A 275 9.66 -14.37 10.94
CA GLU A 275 10.23 -15.71 10.91
C GLU A 275 9.97 -16.38 9.56
N TYR A 276 8.75 -16.26 9.03
CA TYR A 276 8.45 -16.73 7.68
C TYR A 276 9.26 -16.00 6.61
N LEU A 277 9.36 -14.66 6.70
CA LEU A 277 10.15 -13.89 5.73
C LEU A 277 11.64 -14.24 5.80
N ASP A 278 12.18 -14.52 6.99
CA ASP A 278 13.55 -15.00 7.15
C ASP A 278 13.75 -16.36 6.45
N LEU A 279 12.76 -17.26 6.50
CA LEU A 279 12.77 -18.54 5.76
C LEU A 279 12.64 -18.34 4.24
N LEU A 280 11.85 -17.35 3.80
CA LEU A 280 11.74 -16.95 2.39
C LEU A 280 13.05 -16.39 1.85
N GLN A 281 13.72 -15.51 2.60
CA GLN A 281 15.05 -14.97 2.26
C GLN A 281 16.11 -16.07 2.22
N GLN A 282 16.02 -17.05 3.12
CA GLN A 282 16.85 -18.26 3.09
C GLN A 282 16.48 -19.23 1.94
N ARG A 283 15.47 -18.89 1.13
CA ARG A 283 14.99 -19.66 -0.01
C ARG A 283 14.59 -21.09 0.38
N LYS A 284 14.00 -21.25 1.57
CA LYS A 284 13.49 -22.54 2.02
C LYS A 284 12.36 -23.00 1.10
N PRO A 285 12.37 -24.24 0.61
CA PRO A 285 11.36 -24.69 -0.36
C PRO A 285 9.90 -24.51 0.08
N PRO A 286 9.50 -24.79 1.33
CA PRO A 286 8.12 -24.54 1.77
C PRO A 286 7.75 -23.05 1.74
N ALA A 287 8.66 -22.16 2.16
CA ALA A 287 8.45 -20.71 2.11
C ALA A 287 8.27 -20.22 0.67
N LEU A 288 9.13 -20.65 -0.25
CA LEU A 288 9.02 -20.31 -1.67
C LEU A 288 7.68 -20.79 -2.25
N LEU A 289 7.23 -22.00 -1.87
CA LEU A 289 5.97 -22.55 -2.33
C LEU A 289 4.76 -21.71 -1.84
N ILE A 290 4.70 -21.34 -0.56
CA ILE A 290 3.66 -20.43 -0.04
C ILE A 290 3.72 -19.10 -0.80
N PHE A 291 4.91 -18.58 -1.08
CA PHE A 291 5.08 -17.34 -1.82
C PHE A 291 4.62 -17.42 -3.28
N ALA A 292 4.73 -18.58 -3.95
CA ALA A 292 4.11 -18.80 -5.26
C ALA A 292 2.58 -18.75 -5.21
N TYR A 293 1.96 -19.25 -4.14
CA TYR A 293 0.51 -19.15 -3.92
C TYR A 293 0.10 -17.71 -3.62
N PHE A 294 0.92 -16.94 -2.90
CA PHE A 294 0.76 -15.49 -2.79
C PHE A 294 0.84 -14.83 -4.17
N GLY A 295 1.80 -15.20 -5.01
CA GLY A 295 1.90 -14.75 -6.39
C GLY A 295 0.62 -15.01 -7.22
N ALA A 296 -0.02 -16.16 -7.02
CA ALA A 296 -1.29 -16.49 -7.67
C ALA A 296 -2.43 -15.56 -7.22
N LEU A 297 -2.54 -15.24 -5.92
CA LEU A 297 -3.51 -14.26 -5.42
C LEU A 297 -3.20 -12.84 -5.92
N ALA A 298 -1.93 -12.43 -5.84
CA ALA A 298 -1.48 -11.12 -6.30
C ALA A 298 -1.67 -10.91 -7.81
N HIS A 299 -1.71 -11.98 -8.62
CA HIS A 299 -2.00 -11.89 -10.05
C HIS A 299 -3.41 -11.35 -10.35
N THR A 300 -4.35 -11.45 -9.42
CA THR A 300 -5.67 -10.79 -9.59
C THR A 300 -5.56 -9.26 -9.67
N LEU A 301 -4.45 -8.69 -9.19
CA LEU A 301 -4.18 -7.25 -9.20
C LEU A 301 -3.40 -6.80 -10.43
N ASP A 302 -3.16 -7.67 -11.43
CA ASP A 302 -2.36 -7.37 -12.62
C ASP A 302 -2.91 -6.19 -13.44
N GLY A 303 -4.20 -5.88 -13.29
CA GLY A 303 -4.84 -4.70 -13.90
C GLY A 303 -4.44 -3.35 -13.28
N SER A 304 -3.73 -3.34 -12.14
CA SER A 304 -3.21 -2.14 -11.51
C SER A 304 -1.78 -1.87 -11.99
N TRP A 305 -1.51 -0.65 -12.45
CA TRP A 305 -0.25 -0.31 -13.13
C TRP A 305 1.02 -0.56 -12.30
N PHE A 306 0.92 -0.50 -10.97
CA PHE A 306 2.03 -0.75 -10.04
C PHE A 306 2.15 -2.22 -9.60
N MET A 307 1.14 -3.05 -9.91
CA MET A 307 1.10 -4.49 -9.63
C MET A 307 1.34 -5.36 -10.87
N GLU A 308 1.34 -4.77 -12.05
CA GLU A 308 1.53 -5.49 -13.32
C GLU A 308 2.78 -6.38 -13.30
N GLY A 309 2.59 -7.64 -13.64
CA GLY A 309 3.65 -8.64 -13.78
C GLY A 309 4.16 -9.26 -12.48
N TRP A 310 3.75 -8.76 -11.29
CA TRP A 310 4.26 -9.27 -10.01
C TRP A 310 3.95 -10.75 -9.80
N GLY A 311 2.66 -11.13 -9.86
CA GLY A 311 2.25 -12.51 -9.59
C GLY A 311 2.93 -13.52 -10.50
N ARG A 312 2.94 -13.25 -11.81
CA ARG A 312 3.62 -14.07 -12.81
C ARG A 312 5.13 -14.16 -12.56
N SER A 313 5.79 -13.04 -12.26
CA SER A 313 7.24 -13.02 -12.01
C SER A 313 7.62 -13.83 -10.77
N ILE A 314 6.84 -13.72 -9.69
CA ILE A 314 7.03 -14.52 -8.47
C ILE A 314 6.97 -16.01 -8.79
N ILE A 315 5.91 -16.45 -9.48
CA ILE A 315 5.72 -17.87 -9.80
C ILE A 315 6.83 -18.38 -10.72
N LEU A 316 7.26 -17.61 -11.72
CA LEU A 316 8.37 -18.01 -12.60
C LEU A 316 9.69 -18.18 -11.83
N VAL A 317 10.02 -17.26 -10.94
CA VAL A 317 11.25 -17.34 -10.14
C VAL A 317 11.19 -18.52 -9.16
N VAL A 318 10.04 -18.75 -8.52
CA VAL A 318 9.87 -19.90 -7.63
C VAL A 318 9.94 -21.23 -8.39
N ASP A 319 9.29 -21.35 -9.56
CA ASP A 319 9.31 -22.53 -10.43
C ASP A 319 10.75 -22.86 -10.85
N GLU A 320 11.54 -21.84 -11.18
CA GLU A 320 12.94 -22.03 -11.51
C GLU A 320 13.76 -22.58 -10.34
N LEU A 321 13.44 -22.20 -9.10
CA LEU A 321 14.18 -22.59 -7.89
C LEU A 321 13.75 -23.95 -7.30
N LEU A 322 12.47 -24.33 -7.45
CA LEU A 322 11.91 -25.52 -6.79
C LEU A 322 11.88 -26.79 -7.66
N ARG A 323 12.25 -26.73 -8.93
CA ARG A 323 12.14 -27.81 -9.94
C ARG A 323 12.20 -29.26 -9.42
N GLY A 324 11.41 -30.13 -10.04
CA GLY A 324 11.46 -31.58 -9.86
C GLY A 324 10.43 -32.06 -8.84
N TYR A 325 10.84 -32.28 -7.59
CA TYR A 325 9.93 -32.81 -6.56
C TYR A 325 8.68 -31.93 -6.39
N TYR A 326 8.84 -30.61 -6.51
CA TYR A 326 7.80 -29.63 -6.20
C TYR A 326 6.82 -29.35 -7.36
N ASP A 327 7.07 -29.91 -8.55
CA ASP A 327 6.31 -29.61 -9.79
C ASP A 327 4.80 -29.84 -9.63
N ARG A 328 4.41 -30.85 -8.84
CA ARG A 328 3.00 -31.16 -8.58
C ARG A 328 2.26 -30.05 -7.81
N TRP A 329 2.96 -29.35 -6.92
CA TRP A 329 2.35 -28.34 -6.05
C TRP A 329 2.39 -26.94 -6.65
N ILE A 330 3.36 -26.66 -7.53
CA ILE A 330 3.44 -25.37 -8.24
C ILE A 330 2.52 -25.29 -9.45
N LYS A 331 1.94 -26.43 -9.86
CA LYS A 331 1.03 -26.50 -10.99
C LYS A 331 -0.14 -25.51 -10.88
N TRP A 332 -0.82 -25.46 -9.73
CA TRP A 332 -1.97 -24.55 -9.56
C TRP A 332 -1.59 -23.07 -9.72
N PRO A 333 -0.54 -22.55 -9.06
CA PRO A 333 -0.07 -21.19 -9.33
C PRO A 333 0.26 -20.91 -10.81
N LYS A 334 0.87 -21.86 -11.51
CA LYS A 334 1.16 -21.73 -12.95
C LYS A 334 -0.11 -21.66 -13.79
N ASP A 335 -1.09 -22.51 -13.50
CA ASP A 335 -2.38 -22.53 -14.19
C ASP A 335 -3.14 -21.21 -14.02
N VAL A 336 -3.16 -20.64 -12.81
CA VAL A 336 -3.79 -19.32 -12.52
C VAL A 336 -3.18 -18.18 -13.34
N THR A 337 -1.89 -18.25 -13.63
CA THR A 337 -1.14 -17.18 -14.34
C THR A 337 -0.87 -17.48 -15.82
N GLY A 338 -1.39 -18.60 -16.33
CA GLY A 338 -1.20 -19.04 -17.71
C GLY A 338 0.26 -19.33 -18.07
N ILE A 339 1.09 -19.72 -17.09
CA ILE A 339 2.48 -20.18 -17.31
C ILE A 339 2.42 -21.65 -17.72
N LYS A 340 3.12 -22.00 -18.80
CA LYS A 340 3.19 -23.38 -19.30
C LYS A 340 4.26 -24.23 -18.61
#